data_AF-A0A533VKM2-F1
#
_entry.id   AF-A0A533VKM2-F1
#
_cell.length_a   1.000
_cell.length_b   1.000
_cell.length_c   1.000
_cell.angle_alpha   90.00
_cell.angle_beta   90.00
_cell.angle_gamma   90.00
#
_symmetry.space_group_name_H-M   'P 1'
#
loop_
_entity.id
_entity.type
_entity.pdbx_description
1 polymer ?
#
loop_
_entity_poly.entity_id
_entity_poly.type
_entity_poly.pdbx_seq_one_letter_code
_entity_poly.pdbx_strand_id
1 'polypeptide(L)'
;MKTGGRSMDISEVMQLIANSELEAAKKKVTSMSGNVRTERMRGSLAAVNGIITSMTKKKEGSLSSWDEEKAVRAAHQILKSEMLDDFDKGYAETLVKYGKLTKTAKPQA
;
A
#
# COMPACT_ATOMS: atom_id res chain seq x y z
N MET A 1 14.77 -1.22 -30.10
CA MET A 1 13.85 -0.40 -29.27
C MET A 1 12.66 -1.24 -28.86
N LYS A 2 12.59 -1.68 -27.60
CA LYS A 2 11.35 -2.14 -26.97
C LYS A 2 11.39 -1.62 -25.53
N THR A 3 10.86 -0.43 -25.34
CA THR A 3 10.51 0.11 -24.02
C THR A 3 9.42 -0.80 -23.45
N GLY A 4 9.85 -1.86 -22.76
CA GLY A 4 8.97 -2.68 -21.95
C GLY A 4 8.23 -1.76 -20.99
N GLY A 5 6.91 -1.71 -21.11
CA GLY A 5 6.05 -0.82 -20.35
C GLY A 5 6.43 -0.88 -18.88
N ARG A 6 6.83 0.27 -18.34
CA ARG A 6 7.16 0.45 -16.92
C ARG A 6 6.05 -0.19 -16.12
N SER A 7 6.39 -1.29 -15.44
CA SER A 7 5.46 -2.00 -14.59
C SER A 7 4.82 -1.01 -13.63
N MET A 8 3.49 -1.07 -13.58
CA MET A 8 2.65 -0.21 -12.77
C MET A 8 2.70 -0.74 -11.33
N ASP A 9 3.89 -0.67 -10.73
CA ASP A 9 4.18 -1.45 -9.54
C ASP A 9 3.79 -0.67 -8.30
N ILE A 10 2.71 -1.11 -7.68
CA ILE A 10 2.40 -0.82 -6.27
C ILE A 10 3.63 -1.04 -5.39
N SER A 11 4.50 -2.00 -5.73
CA SER A 11 5.79 -2.24 -5.08
C SER A 11 6.75 -1.05 -5.15
N GLU A 12 6.82 -0.34 -6.28
CA GLU A 12 7.65 0.87 -6.42
C GLU A 12 7.12 2.00 -5.52
N VAL A 13 5.80 2.18 -5.48
CA VAL A 13 5.18 3.16 -4.59
C VAL A 13 5.44 2.82 -3.12
N MET A 14 5.35 1.54 -2.77
CA MET A 14 5.64 1.06 -1.43
C MET A 14 7.09 1.29 -1.02
N GLN A 15 8.04 1.14 -1.95
CA GLN A 15 9.44 1.45 -1.70
C GLN A 15 9.65 2.95 -1.44
N LEU A 16 9.00 3.82 -2.22
CA LEU A 16 9.03 5.28 -1.98
C LEU A 16 8.46 5.62 -0.59
N ILE A 17 7.38 4.96 -0.17
CA ILE A 17 6.82 5.13 1.19
C ILE A 17 7.83 4.69 2.25
N ALA A 18 8.48 3.54 2.08
CA ALA A 18 9.49 3.03 3.01
C ALA A 18 10.69 3.99 3.13
N ASN A 19 11.07 4.64 2.03
CA ASN A 19 12.14 5.64 1.99
C ASN A 19 11.68 7.04 2.49
N SER A 20 10.44 7.18 2.94
CA SER A 20 9.82 8.48 3.30
C SER A 20 9.70 9.50 2.15
N GLU A 21 9.76 9.04 0.90
CA GLU A 21 9.62 9.85 -0.32
C GLU A 21 8.14 10.06 -0.70
N LEU A 22 7.34 10.58 0.25
CA LEU A 22 5.87 10.61 0.14
C LEU A 22 5.33 11.43 -1.04
N GLU A 23 6.02 12.51 -1.43
CA GLU A 23 5.62 13.32 -2.59
C GLU A 23 5.85 12.60 -3.92
N ALA A 24 6.92 11.83 -4.04
CA ALA A 24 7.16 10.98 -5.19
C ALA A 24 6.12 9.85 -5.25
N ALA A 25 5.81 9.24 -4.10
CA ALA A 25 4.78 8.23 -3.97
C ALA A 25 3.41 8.76 -4.42
N LYS A 26 3.00 9.96 -3.97
CA LYS A 26 1.75 10.62 -4.40
C LYS A 26 1.68 10.82 -5.91
N LYS A 27 2.73 11.39 -6.50
CA LYS A 27 2.80 11.62 -7.96
C LYS A 27 2.66 10.32 -8.74
N LYS A 28 3.29 9.24 -8.25
CA LYS A 28 3.20 7.91 -8.87
C LYS A 28 1.79 7.35 -8.77
N VAL A 29 1.15 7.40 -7.59
CA VAL A 29 -0.26 6.98 -7.41
C VAL A 29 -1.17 7.71 -8.38
N THR A 30 -1.07 9.03 -8.48
CA THR A 30 -1.88 9.84 -9.41
C THR A 30 -1.66 9.42 -10.86
N SER A 31 -0.41 9.15 -11.26
CA SER A 31 -0.10 8.65 -12.60
C SER A 31 -0.65 7.24 -12.86
N MET A 32 -0.80 6.42 -11.83
CA MET A 32 -1.34 5.06 -11.93
C MET A 32 -2.87 5.05 -12.03
N SER A 33 -3.56 5.99 -11.36
CA SER A 33 -5.03 6.06 -11.32
C SER A 33 -5.68 6.02 -12.70
N GLY A 34 -5.09 6.67 -13.71
CA GLY A 34 -5.62 6.69 -15.09
C GLY A 34 -5.44 5.38 -15.88
N ASN A 35 -4.70 4.42 -15.35
CA ASN A 35 -4.35 3.17 -16.04
C ASN A 35 -4.75 1.91 -15.27
N VAL A 36 -5.55 2.04 -14.21
CA VAL A 36 -6.02 0.90 -13.42
C VAL A 36 -7.04 0.10 -14.24
N ARG A 37 -6.76 -1.20 -14.48
CA ARG A 37 -7.58 -2.06 -15.34
C ARG A 37 -8.40 -3.13 -14.60
N THR A 38 -8.14 -3.35 -13.31
CA THR A 38 -8.80 -4.39 -12.52
C THR A 38 -9.27 -3.86 -11.16
N GLU A 39 -10.34 -4.44 -10.61
CA GLU A 39 -10.80 -4.11 -9.25
C GLU A 39 -9.72 -4.36 -8.19
N ARG A 40 -8.97 -5.45 -8.33
CA ARG A 40 -7.84 -5.74 -7.44
C ARG A 40 -6.78 -4.65 -7.45
N MET A 41 -6.46 -4.10 -8.61
CA MET A 41 -5.53 -2.96 -8.70
C MET A 41 -6.14 -1.69 -8.09
N ARG A 42 -7.46 -1.46 -8.24
CA ARG A 42 -8.15 -0.34 -7.56
C ARG A 42 -8.03 -0.45 -6.05
N GLY A 43 -8.27 -1.64 -5.49
CA GLY A 43 -8.12 -1.89 -4.05
C GLY A 43 -6.70 -1.67 -3.56
N SER A 44 -5.71 -2.14 -4.33
CA SER A 44 -4.30 -1.92 -4.03
C SER A 44 -3.94 -0.44 -4.02
N LEU A 45 -4.41 0.32 -5.02
CA LEU A 45 -4.15 1.75 -5.13
C LEU A 45 -4.84 2.54 -4.00
N ALA A 46 -6.06 2.14 -3.62
CA ALA A 46 -6.79 2.72 -2.50
C ALA A 46 -6.05 2.52 -1.16
N ALA A 47 -5.53 1.32 -0.90
CA ALA A 47 -4.72 1.03 0.28
C ALA A 47 -3.44 1.89 0.32
N VAL A 48 -2.69 1.96 -0.79
CA VAL A 48 -1.49 2.82 -0.90
C VAL A 48 -1.82 4.28 -0.61
N ASN A 49 -2.89 4.81 -1.21
CA ASN A 49 -3.29 6.20 -0.99
C ASN A 49 -3.66 6.47 0.48
N GLY A 50 -4.32 5.51 1.13
CA GLY A 50 -4.62 5.55 2.58
C GLY A 50 -3.35 5.55 3.45
N ILE A 51 -2.36 4.74 3.09
CA ILE A 51 -1.05 4.69 3.77
C ILE A 51 -0.34 6.04 3.63
N ILE A 52 -0.19 6.57 2.41
CA ILE A 52 0.45 7.86 2.16
C ILE A 52 -0.22 8.99 2.93
N THR A 53 -1.56 9.01 2.93
CA THR A 53 -2.34 10.01 3.65
C THR A 53 -2.11 9.92 5.16
N SER A 54 -2.05 8.70 5.71
CA SER A 54 -1.76 8.47 7.12
C SER A 54 -0.36 8.94 7.49
N MET A 55 0.66 8.58 6.69
CA MET A 55 2.06 8.99 6.87
C MET A 55 2.22 10.52 6.80
N THR A 56 1.47 11.19 5.92
CA THR A 56 1.49 12.66 5.79
C THR A 56 0.85 13.34 7.00
N LYS A 57 -0.27 12.80 7.51
CA LYS A 57 -1.04 13.43 8.60
C LYS A 57 -0.47 13.16 10.00
N LYS A 58 0.43 12.17 10.16
CA LYS A 58 1.10 11.78 11.42
C LYS A 58 0.18 11.80 12.65
N LYS A 59 -1.04 11.28 12.50
CA LYS A 59 -1.98 11.18 13.63
C LYS A 59 -1.74 9.90 14.42
N GLU A 60 -1.86 9.99 15.74
CA GLU A 60 -1.85 8.82 16.61
C GLU A 60 -2.94 7.82 16.18
N GLY A 61 -2.62 6.53 16.17
CA GLY A 61 -3.52 5.47 15.70
C GLY A 61 -3.63 5.32 14.18
N SER A 62 -3.09 6.25 13.38
CA SER A 62 -3.06 6.12 11.91
C SER A 62 -2.08 5.04 11.45
N LEU A 63 -2.18 4.61 10.18
CA LEU A 63 -1.34 3.54 9.62
C LEU A 63 0.16 3.78 9.83
N SER A 64 0.62 5.03 9.94
CA SER A 64 2.03 5.35 10.19
C SER A 64 2.57 4.88 11.54
N SER A 65 1.67 4.58 12.49
CA SER A 65 2.00 4.05 13.81
C SER A 65 1.89 2.51 13.87
N TRP A 66 1.48 1.86 12.78
CA TRP A 66 1.24 0.43 12.77
C TRP A 66 2.55 -0.33 12.55
N ASP A 67 2.74 -1.40 13.32
CA ASP A 67 3.74 -2.42 13.07
C ASP A 67 3.23 -3.48 12.07
N GLU A 68 4.10 -4.44 11.73
CA GLU A 68 3.77 -5.55 10.84
C GLU A 68 2.52 -6.30 11.32
N GLU A 69 2.47 -6.65 12.61
CA GLU A 69 1.41 -7.47 13.18
C GLU A 69 0.05 -6.78 13.06
N LYS A 70 -0.02 -5.48 13.37
CA LYS A 70 -1.27 -4.72 13.27
C LYS A 70 -1.75 -4.60 11.82
N ALA A 71 -0.85 -4.37 10.88
CA ALA A 71 -1.18 -4.31 9.45
C ALA A 71 -1.66 -5.65 8.90
N VAL A 72 -0.96 -6.74 9.25
CA VAL A 72 -1.34 -8.11 8.84
C VAL A 72 -2.66 -8.53 9.48
N ARG A 73 -2.89 -8.19 10.75
CA ARG A 73 -4.16 -8.47 11.43
C ARG A 73 -5.32 -7.76 10.75
N ALA A 74 -5.17 -6.49 10.39
CA ALA A 74 -6.20 -5.76 9.65
C ALA A 74 -6.49 -6.40 8.28
N ALA A 75 -5.44 -6.77 7.53
CA ALA A 75 -5.59 -7.49 6.26
C ALA A 75 -6.35 -8.81 6.43
N HIS A 76 -6.03 -9.60 7.46
CA HIS A 76 -6.73 -10.84 7.74
C HIS A 76 -8.21 -10.64 8.13
N GLN A 77 -8.57 -9.53 8.77
CA GLN A 77 -9.98 -9.22 9.06
C GLN A 77 -10.76 -8.97 7.77
N ILE A 78 -10.18 -8.24 6.81
CA ILE A 78 -10.78 -8.01 5.49
C ILE A 78 -10.98 -9.34 4.76
N LEU A 79 -9.95 -10.20 4.75
CA LEU A 79 -9.98 -11.49 4.06
C LEU A 79 -10.96 -12.52 4.67
N LYS A 80 -11.48 -12.26 5.88
CA LYS A 80 -12.49 -13.11 6.54
C LYS A 80 -13.93 -12.72 6.20
N SER A 81 -14.15 -11.63 5.47
CA SER A 81 -15.48 -11.20 5.06
C SER A 81 -16.13 -12.24 4.14
N GLU A 82 -17.39 -12.60 4.41
CA GLU A 82 -18.19 -13.43 3.50
C GLU A 82 -18.55 -12.70 2.20
N MET A 83 -18.45 -11.36 2.19
CA MET A 83 -18.67 -10.50 1.02
C MET A 83 -17.36 -10.07 0.35
N LEU A 84 -16.29 -10.85 0.51
CA LEU A 84 -14.97 -10.52 -0.04
C LEU A 84 -14.98 -10.42 -1.57
N ASP A 85 -14.65 -9.25 -2.10
CA ASP A 85 -14.48 -9.05 -3.54
C ASP A 85 -13.00 -8.92 -3.96
N ASP A 86 -12.76 -8.66 -5.24
CA ASP A 86 -11.38 -8.50 -5.74
C ASP A 86 -10.73 -7.19 -5.30
N PHE A 87 -11.51 -6.13 -5.05
CA PHE A 87 -11.01 -4.88 -4.51
C PHE A 87 -10.45 -5.12 -3.09
N ASP A 88 -11.22 -5.79 -2.23
CA ASP A 88 -10.83 -6.13 -0.87
C ASP A 88 -9.56 -6.97 -0.83
N LYS A 89 -9.43 -7.96 -1.73
CA LYS A 89 -8.20 -8.75 -1.86
C LYS A 89 -6.99 -7.87 -2.17
N GLY A 90 -7.12 -6.97 -3.15
CA GLY A 90 -6.03 -6.05 -3.51
C GLY A 90 -5.65 -5.11 -2.36
N TYR A 91 -6.66 -4.62 -1.63
CA TYR A 91 -6.46 -3.77 -0.46
C TYR A 91 -5.71 -4.52 0.65
N ALA A 92 -6.18 -5.73 1.01
CA ALA A 92 -5.59 -6.56 2.06
C ALA A 92 -4.16 -7.00 1.72
N GLU A 93 -3.89 -7.45 0.49
CA GLU A 93 -2.53 -7.80 0.05
C GLU A 93 -1.55 -6.63 0.19
N THR A 94 -2.05 -5.43 -0.11
CA THR A 94 -1.27 -4.20 -0.03
C THR A 94 -0.95 -3.83 1.42
N LEU A 95 -1.90 -4.02 2.35
CA LEU A 95 -1.65 -3.88 3.78
C LEU A 95 -0.62 -4.89 4.31
N VAL A 96 -0.67 -6.16 3.88
CA VAL A 96 0.33 -7.16 4.26
C VAL A 96 1.72 -6.74 3.77
N LYS A 97 1.84 -6.25 2.53
CA LYS A 97 3.11 -5.73 1.99
C LYS A 97 3.62 -4.55 2.79
N TYR A 98 2.74 -3.62 3.15
CA TYR A 98 3.10 -2.48 4.01
C TYR A 98 3.64 -2.94 5.38
N GLY A 99 2.95 -3.87 6.04
CA GLY A 99 3.40 -4.41 7.33
C GLY A 99 4.80 -5.02 7.26
N LYS A 100 5.10 -5.78 6.20
CA LYS A 100 6.45 -6.35 6.00
C LYS A 100 7.52 -5.27 5.84
N LEU A 101 7.20 -4.15 5.19
CA LEU A 101 8.14 -3.04 5.00
C LEU A 101 8.44 -2.28 6.30
N THR A 102 7.46 -2.13 7.19
CA THR A 102 7.67 -1.46 8.49
C THR A 102 8.54 -2.28 9.43
N LYS A 103 8.57 -3.61 9.30
CA LYS A 103 9.52 -4.47 10.02
C LYS A 103 10.96 -4.25 9.56
N THR A 104 11.21 -4.19 8.26
CA THR A 104 12.58 -4.03 7.71
C THR A 104 13.15 -2.64 8.00
N ALA A 105 12.30 -1.63 8.18
CA ALA A 105 12.70 -0.25 8.47
C ALA A 105 13.06 0.00 9.96
N LYS A 106 12.71 -0.91 10.87
CA LYS A 106 13.16 -0.86 12.27
C LYS A 106 14.48 -1.63 12.37
N PRO A 107 15.62 -1.00 12.69
CA PRO A 107 16.80 -1.76 13.08
C PRO A 107 16.41 -2.60 14.31
N GLN A 108 16.75 -3.89 14.28
CA GLN A 108 16.80 -4.70 15.50
C GLN A 108 17.65 -3.93 16.51
N ALA A 109 17.04 -3.54 17.62
CA ALA A 109 17.73 -2.99 18.77
C ALA A 109 18.52 -4.09 19.48
#